data_AF-G3WSE9-F1
#
_entry.id   AF-G3WSE9-F1
#
_cell.length_a   1.000
_cell.length_b   1.000
_cell.length_c   1.000
_cell.angle_alpha   90.00
_cell.angle_beta   90.00
_cell.angle_gamma   90.00
#
_symmetry.space_group_name_H-M   'P 1'
#
loop_
_entity.id
_entity.type
_entity.pdbx_description
1 polymer ?
#
loop_
_entity_poly.entity_id
_entity_poly.type
_entity_poly.pdbx_seq_one_letter_code
_entity_poly.pdbx_strand_id
1 'polypeptide(L)'
;MSAGECEACPVGADPSRAPGPPTAAAGTEQGGQAERLAAPRRTPSPAGSPDPAAPGEPRSPHPAGGPGAQRPGSSASPEHPLPVRAKKLVLHMDINNTILVSDSATGEGPKAALGSYLSTVCWGRFSQEGKWQWLSELPSLLPPTPDASSFSSIFGRHTKFISSTLGHPFQSLFSSYLQLLEWPGQPNSVFSVLGEDGRHYHRVLPAFFKLLAGLSQQGRRFAIIFRTFGKDLTSLLQTTQSALQGQHPQFSALKELPVDLRPGKIRCSSKKVMVSRGKESVSSWPDARVVYDYFSAMEGLGGFQDHFAWWSRNNFSSQGGKPLWVDPHDPEVQHICFDDNIRLQDKESIVHPQVFMGQGGQEYCTVPTSELYGICLVQNDLLQAIANPDYFLMTVSQCEDRYDQYLSKIQADDGY
;
A
#
# COMPACT_ATOMS: atom_id res chain seq x y z
N MET A 1 60.39 43.44 -19.44
CA MET A 1 59.87 44.78 -19.11
C MET A 1 58.50 44.85 -19.76
N SER A 2 57.44 44.48 -19.04
CA SER A 2 56.50 45.34 -18.27
C SER A 2 55.14 45.18 -18.99
N ALA A 3 54.22 44.41 -18.42
CA ALA A 3 53.07 44.89 -17.63
C ALA A 3 52.01 45.55 -18.54
N GLY A 4 50.73 45.17 -18.54
CA GLY A 4 49.91 44.57 -17.49
C GLY A 4 48.68 45.47 -17.31
N GLU A 5 47.56 44.86 -16.91
CA GLU A 5 46.30 45.47 -16.43
C GLU A 5 45.21 45.79 -17.49
N CYS A 6 44.35 44.79 -17.69
CA CYS A 6 42.92 45.01 -17.95
C CYS A 6 42.14 44.68 -16.67
N GLU A 7 41.12 45.49 -16.40
CA GLU A 7 40.35 45.60 -15.17
C GLU A 7 39.67 44.31 -14.69
N ALA A 8 39.56 44.23 -13.36
CA ALA A 8 38.95 43.16 -12.59
C ALA A 8 37.41 43.20 -12.63
N CYS A 9 36.80 42.06 -12.95
CA CYS A 9 35.43 41.73 -12.57
C CYS A 9 35.45 40.94 -11.24
N PRO A 10 34.53 41.17 -10.29
CA PRO A 10 34.51 40.44 -9.03
C PRO A 10 34.01 39.00 -9.22
N VAL A 11 34.73 38.09 -8.57
CA VAL A 11 34.44 36.67 -8.44
C VAL A 11 33.38 36.45 -7.35
N GLY A 12 32.45 35.52 -7.62
CA GLY A 12 31.93 34.61 -6.60
C GLY A 12 30.46 34.75 -6.20
N ALA A 13 29.57 34.04 -6.90
CA ALA A 13 28.32 33.56 -6.30
C ALA A 13 28.17 32.06 -6.62
N ASP A 14 28.32 31.26 -5.56
CA ASP A 14 28.15 29.82 -5.47
C ASP A 14 26.70 29.40 -5.80
N PRO A 15 26.43 28.51 -6.77
CA PRO A 15 25.07 28.07 -7.13
C PRO A 15 24.57 26.89 -6.26
N SER A 16 25.08 26.74 -5.04
CA SER A 16 24.70 25.66 -4.11
C SER A 16 23.72 26.13 -3.04
N ARG A 17 22.51 26.58 -3.42
CA ARG A 17 21.41 26.75 -2.46
C ARG A 17 20.03 26.65 -3.11
N ALA A 18 19.59 25.42 -3.36
CA ALA A 18 18.18 25.15 -3.63
C ALA A 18 17.35 25.32 -2.33
N PRO A 19 16.13 25.86 -2.41
CA PRO A 19 15.28 26.05 -1.23
C PRO A 19 14.81 24.69 -0.70
N GLY A 20 14.93 24.50 0.62
CA GLY A 20 14.50 23.30 1.32
C GLY A 20 12.97 23.11 1.30
N PRO A 21 12.49 21.88 1.59
CA PRO A 21 11.06 21.57 1.65
C PRO A 21 10.41 22.29 2.85
N PRO A 22 9.09 22.51 2.84
CA PRO A 22 8.41 23.17 3.95
C PRO A 22 8.48 22.29 5.21
N THR A 23 9.32 22.69 6.15
CA THR A 23 9.31 22.17 7.52
C THR A 23 8.04 22.61 8.23
N ALA A 24 7.33 21.63 8.78
CA ALA A 24 6.30 21.83 9.79
C ALA A 24 6.88 22.64 10.95
N ALA A 25 6.20 23.71 11.33
CA ALA A 25 6.62 24.59 12.41
C ALA A 25 6.57 23.84 13.75
N ALA A 26 7.72 23.77 14.42
CA ALA A 26 7.81 23.46 15.84
C ALA A 26 7.37 24.71 16.63
N GLY A 27 6.22 24.63 17.30
CA GLY A 27 5.79 25.60 18.30
C GLY A 27 6.17 25.13 19.69
N THR A 28 7.03 25.88 20.36
CA THR A 28 7.37 25.78 21.79
C THR A 28 6.14 25.96 22.69
N GLU A 29 6.04 25.15 23.74
CA GLU A 29 5.00 25.19 24.77
C GLU A 29 4.95 26.52 25.55
N GLN A 30 3.75 27.07 25.74
CA GLN A 30 3.32 27.71 26.99
C GLN A 30 1.78 27.67 27.13
N GLY A 31 1.29 27.20 28.29
CA GLY A 31 0.03 27.63 28.90
C GLY A 31 -1.26 26.97 28.40
N GLY A 32 -1.90 26.17 29.26
CA GLY A 32 -3.16 25.51 28.96
C GLY A 32 -4.30 26.46 28.60
N GLN A 33 -4.89 26.25 27.42
CA GLN A 33 -6.23 26.68 27.02
C GLN A 33 -6.73 25.71 25.92
N ALA A 34 -8.01 25.34 25.99
CA ALA A 34 -8.64 24.34 25.13
C ALA A 34 -8.45 24.66 23.63
N GLU A 35 -7.87 23.71 22.88
CA GLU A 35 -7.72 23.81 21.42
C GLU A 35 -9.10 23.83 20.74
N ARG A 36 -9.51 25.01 20.25
CA ARG A 36 -10.50 25.11 19.16
C ARG A 36 -9.74 25.10 17.84
N LEU A 37 -9.62 23.93 17.22
CA LEU A 37 -9.20 23.80 15.82
C LEU A 37 -10.37 24.26 14.93
N ALA A 38 -10.21 25.41 14.28
CA ALA A 38 -11.21 25.98 13.38
C ALA A 38 -11.02 25.48 11.94
N ALA A 39 -12.14 25.21 11.25
CA ALA A 39 -12.14 24.75 9.86
C ALA A 39 -11.52 25.79 8.89
N PRO A 40 -10.82 25.35 7.82
CA PRO A 40 -10.39 26.25 6.76
C PRO A 40 -11.60 26.75 5.93
N ARG A 41 -11.63 28.04 5.60
CA ARG A 41 -12.70 28.67 4.81
C ARG A 41 -12.70 28.11 3.38
N ARG A 42 -13.78 27.44 2.97
CA ARG A 42 -14.06 27.11 1.55
C ARG A 42 -14.91 28.19 0.91
N THR A 43 -14.52 28.64 -0.28
CA THR A 43 -15.35 29.44 -1.20
C THR A 43 -16.38 28.53 -1.87
N PRO A 44 -17.66 28.94 -2.03
CA PRO A 44 -18.69 28.10 -2.62
C PRO A 44 -18.58 28.07 -4.16
N SER A 45 -18.76 26.89 -4.74
CA SER A 45 -19.05 26.71 -6.17
C SER A 45 -20.56 26.52 -6.39
N PRO A 46 -21.11 26.92 -7.55
CA PRO A 46 -22.56 27.06 -7.77
C PRO A 46 -23.28 25.73 -8.07
N ALA A 47 -24.60 25.75 -7.97
CA ALA A 47 -25.52 24.60 -7.91
C ALA A 47 -26.12 24.14 -9.26
N GLY A 48 -26.52 22.84 -9.30
CA GLY A 48 -27.48 22.19 -10.23
C GLY A 48 -26.85 21.49 -11.44
N SER A 49 -27.19 20.26 -11.87
CA SER A 49 -28.49 19.53 -11.87
C SER A 49 -28.29 17.98 -12.00
N PRO A 50 -29.34 17.14 -12.24
CA PRO A 50 -29.85 16.08 -11.35
C PRO A 50 -29.32 14.64 -11.61
N ASP A 51 -29.48 13.79 -10.58
CA ASP A 51 -29.12 12.36 -10.49
C ASP A 51 -29.84 11.43 -11.48
N PRO A 52 -29.18 10.33 -11.91
CA PRO A 52 -29.84 9.09 -12.25
C PRO A 52 -29.78 8.05 -11.10
N ALA A 53 -30.81 7.21 -11.09
CA ALA A 53 -31.22 6.23 -10.09
C ALA A 53 -30.13 5.28 -9.54
N ALA A 54 -30.26 4.98 -8.24
CA ALA A 54 -29.45 4.04 -7.48
C ALA A 54 -29.69 2.56 -7.85
N PRO A 55 -28.65 1.71 -7.89
CA PRO A 55 -28.80 0.26 -7.77
C PRO A 55 -28.62 -0.20 -6.32
N GLY A 56 -29.39 -1.23 -5.96
CA GLY A 56 -29.67 -1.68 -4.60
C GLY A 56 -28.52 -2.29 -3.80
N GLU A 57 -28.74 -2.28 -2.48
CA GLU A 57 -27.84 -2.76 -1.43
C GLU A 57 -27.53 -4.27 -1.52
N PRO A 58 -26.27 -4.69 -1.31
CA PRO A 58 -25.96 -6.05 -0.90
C PRO A 58 -25.91 -6.14 0.63
N ARG A 59 -26.85 -6.91 1.20
CA ARG A 59 -26.83 -7.34 2.61
C ARG A 59 -25.68 -8.32 2.86
N SER A 60 -24.84 -8.02 3.83
CA SER A 60 -23.85 -8.95 4.40
C SER A 60 -24.31 -9.40 5.79
N PRO A 61 -24.22 -10.69 6.16
CA PRO A 61 -24.62 -11.16 7.48
C PRO A 61 -23.44 -11.17 8.47
N HIS A 62 -23.66 -10.65 9.68
CA HIS A 62 -22.83 -10.90 10.86
C HIS A 62 -23.38 -12.09 11.67
N PRO A 63 -22.55 -12.92 12.32
CA PRO A 63 -22.99 -13.78 13.41
C PRO A 63 -22.68 -13.14 14.77
N ALA A 64 -23.72 -12.96 15.58
CA ALA A 64 -23.61 -12.69 17.01
C ALA A 64 -23.42 -14.00 17.79
N GLY A 65 -22.51 -14.00 18.76
CA GLY A 65 -22.29 -15.13 19.67
C GLY A 65 -23.13 -15.05 20.95
N GLY A 66 -23.47 -16.22 21.50
CA GLY A 66 -24.00 -16.44 22.85
C GLY A 66 -24.02 -17.95 23.18
N PRO A 67 -23.79 -18.37 24.45
CA PRO A 67 -23.02 -19.57 24.75
C PRO A 67 -23.85 -20.80 25.19
N GLY A 68 -23.31 -22.02 24.98
CA GLY A 68 -23.81 -23.22 25.67
C GLY A 68 -23.52 -24.57 25.00
N ALA A 69 -22.49 -25.24 25.54
CA ALA A 69 -22.41 -26.69 25.76
C ALA A 69 -22.13 -27.69 24.60
N GLN A 70 -21.09 -28.49 24.88
CA GLN A 70 -20.76 -29.87 24.46
C GLN A 70 -20.00 -30.10 23.14
N ARG A 71 -18.72 -30.46 23.30
CA ARG A 71 -17.86 -31.11 22.31
C ARG A 71 -18.38 -32.52 21.99
N PRO A 72 -18.33 -32.91 20.71
CA PRO A 72 -17.72 -34.20 20.38
C PRO A 72 -16.73 -34.12 19.21
N GLY A 73 -15.69 -34.95 19.29
CA GLY A 73 -15.03 -35.62 18.17
C GLY A 73 -14.39 -34.76 17.07
N SER A 74 -13.06 -34.80 17.02
CA SER A 74 -12.28 -34.40 15.85
C SER A 74 -12.71 -35.18 14.60
N SER A 75 -13.46 -34.55 13.70
CA SER A 75 -13.52 -34.95 12.29
C SER A 75 -12.70 -33.94 11.50
N ALA A 76 -11.65 -34.44 10.86
CA ALA A 76 -10.87 -33.68 9.88
C ALA A 76 -11.83 -33.15 8.81
N SER A 77 -11.79 -31.85 8.56
CA SER A 77 -12.49 -31.24 7.43
C SER A 77 -12.01 -31.89 6.13
N PRO A 78 -12.90 -32.17 5.17
CA PRO A 78 -12.48 -32.75 3.90
C PRO A 78 -11.57 -31.74 3.19
N GLU A 79 -10.34 -32.15 2.92
CA GLU A 79 -9.45 -31.45 2.00
C GLU A 79 -10.09 -31.50 0.61
N HIS A 80 -10.80 -30.44 0.25
CA HIS A 80 -11.18 -30.20 -1.13
C HIS A 80 -9.90 -29.75 -1.86
N PRO A 81 -9.42 -30.48 -2.88
CA PRO A 81 -8.32 -30.00 -3.70
C PRO A 81 -8.78 -28.71 -4.37
N LEU A 82 -8.25 -27.57 -3.94
CA LEU A 82 -8.50 -26.30 -4.59
C LEU A 82 -7.99 -26.41 -6.03
N PRO A 83 -8.73 -25.89 -7.03
CA PRO A 83 -8.34 -26.01 -8.43
C PRO A 83 -6.95 -25.41 -8.63
N VAL A 84 -6.07 -26.18 -9.28
CA VAL A 84 -4.74 -25.69 -9.66
C VAL A 84 -4.93 -24.59 -10.68
N ARG A 85 -4.75 -23.35 -10.25
CA ARG A 85 -4.80 -22.17 -11.13
C ARG A 85 -3.61 -22.21 -12.07
N ALA A 86 -3.83 -21.95 -13.37
CA ALA A 86 -2.79 -22.06 -14.40
C ALA A 86 -1.85 -20.84 -14.42
N LYS A 87 -2.41 -19.62 -14.26
CA LYS A 87 -1.64 -18.37 -14.33
C LYS A 87 -0.62 -18.28 -13.20
N LYS A 88 0.57 -17.78 -13.51
CA LYS A 88 1.57 -17.31 -12.54
C LYS A 88 1.08 -16.01 -11.91
N LEU A 89 1.27 -15.88 -10.60
CA LEU A 89 0.97 -14.67 -9.85
C LEU A 89 2.21 -13.79 -9.72
N VAL A 90 2.12 -12.51 -10.06
CA VAL A 90 3.15 -11.52 -9.77
C VAL A 90 2.57 -10.49 -8.81
N LEU A 91 2.95 -10.61 -7.53
CA LEU A 91 2.40 -9.79 -6.47
C LEU A 91 3.33 -8.61 -6.20
N HIS A 92 2.86 -7.41 -6.55
CA HIS A 92 3.51 -6.14 -6.24
C HIS A 92 3.07 -5.69 -4.84
N MET A 93 3.93 -5.85 -3.85
CA MET A 93 3.62 -5.54 -2.45
C MET A 93 4.26 -4.21 -2.07
N ASP A 94 3.46 -3.20 -1.74
CA ASP A 94 3.98 -2.07 -0.98
C ASP A 94 4.52 -2.55 0.39
N ILE A 95 5.40 -1.76 0.99
CA ILE A 95 6.05 -2.10 2.25
C ILE A 95 5.30 -1.51 3.44
N ASN A 96 5.27 -0.18 3.56
CA ASN A 96 4.83 0.53 4.76
C ASN A 96 3.29 0.54 4.83
N ASN A 97 2.71 0.31 6.02
CA ASN A 97 1.27 0.07 6.23
C ASN A 97 0.65 -1.06 5.40
N THR A 98 1.48 -1.87 4.72
CA THR A 98 1.06 -3.02 3.94
C THR A 98 1.55 -4.31 4.61
N ILE A 99 2.87 -4.49 4.71
CA ILE A 99 3.49 -5.64 5.39
C ILE A 99 4.40 -5.22 6.55
N LEU A 100 4.78 -3.94 6.62
CA LEU A 100 5.50 -3.31 7.73
C LEU A 100 4.57 -2.31 8.42
N VAL A 101 4.51 -2.34 9.74
CA VAL A 101 3.84 -1.30 10.54
C VAL A 101 4.91 -0.44 11.18
N SER A 102 5.61 0.32 10.34
CA SER A 102 6.64 1.31 10.68
C SER A 102 7.10 1.98 9.39
N ASP A 103 7.77 3.12 9.48
CA ASP A 103 8.36 3.81 8.33
C ASP A 103 9.67 4.51 8.73
N SER A 104 10.79 3.99 8.24
CA SER A 104 12.11 4.57 8.52
C SER A 104 12.38 5.87 7.75
N ALA A 105 11.61 6.18 6.70
CA ALA A 105 11.74 7.44 5.97
C ALA A 105 11.18 8.61 6.77
N THR A 106 10.10 8.39 7.52
CA THR A 106 9.45 9.39 8.40
C THR A 106 9.83 9.24 9.88
N GLY A 107 10.47 8.13 10.26
CA GLY A 107 10.85 7.83 11.64
C GLY A 107 9.69 7.32 12.49
N GLU A 108 8.60 6.88 11.86
CA GLU A 108 7.44 6.33 12.54
C GLU A 108 7.73 4.88 12.99
N GLY A 109 7.63 4.63 14.30
CA GLY A 109 7.59 3.28 14.84
C GLY A 109 6.19 2.66 14.75
N PRO A 110 5.99 1.43 15.23
CA PRO A 110 4.72 0.72 15.11
C PRO A 110 3.52 1.44 15.73
N LYS A 111 3.72 2.13 16.83
CA LYS A 111 2.65 2.88 17.49
C LYS A 111 2.21 4.07 16.64
N ALA A 112 3.18 4.86 16.16
CA ALA A 112 2.91 6.01 15.30
C ALA A 112 2.30 5.58 13.96
N ALA A 113 2.84 4.54 13.32
CA ALA A 113 2.36 4.05 12.03
C ALA A 113 0.91 3.54 12.11
N LEU A 114 0.56 2.75 13.13
CA LEU A 114 -0.83 2.30 13.32
C LEU A 114 -1.78 3.47 13.59
N GLY A 115 -1.37 4.45 14.39
CA GLY A 115 -2.17 5.65 14.66
C GLY A 115 -2.35 6.52 13.40
N SER A 116 -1.29 6.66 12.62
CA SER A 116 -1.27 7.36 11.33
C SER A 116 -2.21 6.67 10.34
N TYR A 117 -2.15 5.33 10.22
CA TYR A 117 -3.05 4.55 9.40
C TYR A 117 -4.52 4.76 9.82
N LEU A 118 -4.85 4.65 11.11
CA LEU A 118 -6.23 4.85 11.58
C LEU A 118 -6.79 6.22 11.18
N SER A 119 -5.97 7.28 11.21
CA SER A 119 -6.40 8.61 10.74
C SER A 119 -6.88 8.64 9.29
N THR A 120 -6.46 7.67 8.47
CA THR A 120 -6.84 7.56 7.04
C THR A 120 -8.14 6.79 6.81
N VAL A 121 -8.54 5.94 7.76
CA VAL A 121 -9.72 5.06 7.65
C VAL A 121 -10.82 5.39 8.67
N CYS A 122 -10.63 6.44 9.47
CA CYS A 122 -11.64 7.02 10.35
C CYS A 122 -12.32 8.21 9.67
N TRP A 123 -13.66 8.19 9.63
CA TRP A 123 -14.47 9.11 8.82
C TRP A 123 -15.35 10.01 9.66
N GLY A 124 -15.40 11.29 9.28
CA GLY A 124 -16.27 12.28 9.91
C GLY A 124 -16.72 13.36 8.95
N ARG A 125 -17.42 14.34 9.50
CA ARG A 125 -17.87 15.54 8.80
C ARG A 125 -17.97 16.72 9.74
N PHE A 126 -18.02 17.92 9.19
CA PHE A 126 -18.33 19.11 9.99
C PHE A 126 -19.84 19.25 10.17
N SER A 127 -20.25 19.52 11.41
CA SER A 127 -21.62 19.94 11.72
C SER A 127 -21.90 21.34 11.14
N GLN A 128 -23.18 21.75 11.15
CA GLN A 128 -23.57 23.11 10.78
C GLN A 128 -22.89 24.19 11.63
N GLU A 129 -22.45 23.84 12.85
CA GLU A 129 -21.72 24.71 13.77
C GLU A 129 -20.20 24.72 13.52
N GLY A 130 -19.73 24.01 12.49
CA GLY A 130 -18.30 23.91 12.15
C GLY A 130 -17.49 23.00 13.09
N LYS A 131 -18.14 22.08 13.82
CA LYS A 131 -17.46 21.10 14.69
C LYS A 131 -17.32 19.76 14.00
N TRP A 132 -16.17 19.11 14.15
CA TRP A 132 -15.96 17.75 13.66
C TRP A 132 -16.86 16.75 14.40
N GLN A 133 -17.54 15.89 13.65
CA GLN A 133 -18.37 14.79 14.15
C GLN A 133 -17.99 13.50 13.45
N TRP A 134 -17.73 12.45 14.23
CA TRP A 134 -17.47 11.11 13.72
C TRP A 134 -18.75 10.51 13.15
N LEU A 135 -18.64 9.87 11.99
CA LEU A 135 -19.75 9.12 11.38
C LEU A 135 -19.84 7.71 11.95
N SER A 136 -18.71 7.16 12.40
CA SER A 136 -18.57 5.82 12.95
C SER A 136 -17.33 5.74 13.83
N GLU A 137 -17.38 4.94 14.89
CA GLU A 137 -16.19 4.54 15.68
C GLU A 137 -15.52 3.28 15.10
N LEU A 138 -16.14 2.65 14.09
CA LEU A 138 -15.56 1.56 13.32
C LEU A 138 -14.91 2.12 12.04
N PRO A 139 -13.61 1.88 11.83
CA PRO A 139 -12.93 2.27 10.59
C PRO A 139 -13.47 1.53 9.37
N SER A 140 -13.30 2.13 8.21
CA SER A 140 -13.60 1.52 6.91
C SER A 140 -12.62 2.01 5.86
N LEU A 141 -12.27 1.15 4.88
CA LEU A 141 -11.40 1.56 3.77
C LEU A 141 -12.04 2.63 2.88
N LEU A 142 -13.36 2.50 2.68
CA LEU A 142 -14.16 3.41 1.87
C LEU A 142 -14.97 4.34 2.77
N PRO A 143 -15.26 5.57 2.30
CA PRO A 143 -16.14 6.48 3.02
C PRO A 143 -17.53 5.85 3.21
N PRO A 144 -18.12 5.93 4.41
CA PRO A 144 -19.46 5.39 4.67
C PRO A 144 -20.57 6.16 3.93
N THR A 145 -20.32 7.43 3.58
CA THR A 145 -21.23 8.27 2.80
C THR A 145 -20.44 9.18 1.85
N PRO A 146 -21.03 9.65 0.72
CA PRO A 146 -20.34 10.52 -0.23
C PRO A 146 -19.85 11.86 0.33
N ASP A 147 -20.48 12.38 1.39
CA ASP A 147 -20.10 13.62 2.09
C ASP A 147 -19.04 13.40 3.19
N ALA A 148 -18.67 12.15 3.46
CA ALA A 148 -17.66 11.82 4.46
C ALA A 148 -16.27 12.28 4.04
N SER A 149 -15.50 12.79 4.99
CA SER A 149 -14.06 13.03 4.84
C SER A 149 -13.30 12.18 5.83
N SER A 150 -12.16 11.62 5.44
CA SER A 150 -11.27 10.97 6.38
C SER A 150 -10.67 12.04 7.30
N PHE A 151 -10.28 11.66 8.51
CA PHE A 151 -9.59 12.59 9.41
C PHE A 151 -8.31 13.13 8.75
N SER A 152 -7.55 12.26 8.09
CA SER A 152 -6.29 12.64 7.46
C SER A 152 -6.45 13.61 6.28
N SER A 153 -7.55 13.57 5.53
CA SER A 153 -7.75 14.52 4.42
C SER A 153 -8.06 15.94 4.91
N ILE A 154 -8.60 16.07 6.13
CA ILE A 154 -8.94 17.35 6.73
C ILE A 154 -7.81 17.91 7.60
N PHE A 155 -7.20 17.06 8.42
CA PHE A 155 -6.21 17.47 9.44
C PHE A 155 -4.78 17.02 9.11
N GLY A 156 -4.57 16.33 7.99
CA GLY A 156 -3.30 15.68 7.67
C GLY A 156 -3.12 14.35 8.42
N ARG A 157 -2.15 13.55 8.01
CA ARG A 157 -1.73 12.37 8.77
C ARG A 157 -1.09 12.83 10.08
N HIS A 158 -1.55 12.27 11.20
CA HIS A 158 -1.13 12.71 12.52
C HIS A 158 -0.69 11.51 13.37
N THR A 159 0.62 11.44 13.66
CA THR A 159 1.21 10.35 14.46
C THR A 159 0.68 10.30 15.89
N LYS A 160 0.18 11.44 16.40
CA LYS A 160 -0.45 11.57 17.72
C LYS A 160 -1.98 11.55 17.66
N PHE A 161 -2.57 11.09 16.55
CA PHE A 161 -4.03 11.03 16.37
C PHE A 161 -4.72 10.39 17.59
N ILE A 162 -4.27 9.21 17.99
CA ILE A 162 -4.87 8.43 19.08
C ILE A 162 -4.75 9.11 20.45
N SER A 163 -3.69 9.87 20.68
CA SER A 163 -3.51 10.60 21.95
C SER A 163 -4.24 11.96 21.97
N SER A 164 -4.90 12.36 20.87
CA SER A 164 -5.67 13.61 20.81
C SER A 164 -7.09 13.41 21.34
N THR A 165 -7.75 14.50 21.72
CA THR A 165 -9.17 14.48 22.14
C THR A 165 -10.08 13.92 21.04
N LEU A 166 -9.78 14.21 19.77
CA LEU A 166 -10.56 13.72 18.64
C LEU A 166 -10.34 12.21 18.39
N GLY A 167 -9.14 11.69 18.65
CA GLY A 167 -8.82 10.28 18.48
C GLY A 167 -9.20 9.36 19.65
N HIS A 168 -9.55 9.92 20.81
CA HIS A 168 -9.94 9.15 22.01
C HIS A 168 -10.99 8.05 21.76
N PRO A 169 -12.05 8.25 20.94
CA PRO A 169 -13.02 7.18 20.65
C PRO A 169 -12.38 5.91 20.05
N PHE A 170 -11.25 6.04 19.36
CA PHE A 170 -10.55 4.92 18.71
C PHE A 170 -9.44 4.30 19.58
N GLN A 171 -9.24 4.78 20.82
CA GLN A 171 -8.14 4.33 21.68
C GLN A 171 -8.23 2.84 22.04
N SER A 172 -9.44 2.33 22.31
CA SER A 172 -9.67 0.92 22.62
C SER A 172 -9.31 0.04 21.42
N LEU A 173 -9.80 0.40 20.23
CA LEU A 173 -9.49 -0.28 18.98
C LEU A 173 -7.99 -0.30 18.72
N PHE A 174 -7.34 0.86 18.82
CA PHE A 174 -5.91 1.01 18.65
C PHE A 174 -5.13 0.09 19.58
N SER A 175 -5.50 0.06 20.87
CA SER A 175 -4.83 -0.77 21.88
C SER A 175 -4.97 -2.26 21.57
N SER A 176 -6.14 -2.71 21.13
CA SER A 176 -6.37 -4.10 20.72
C SER A 176 -5.51 -4.50 19.52
N TYR A 177 -5.44 -3.66 18.48
CA TYR A 177 -4.61 -3.94 17.31
C TYR A 177 -3.11 -3.84 17.59
N LEU A 178 -2.69 -2.90 18.45
CA LEU A 178 -1.30 -2.81 18.88
C LEU A 178 -0.88 -4.06 19.66
N GLN A 179 -1.77 -4.62 20.50
CA GLN A 179 -1.52 -5.88 21.18
C GLN A 179 -1.36 -7.05 20.22
N LEU A 180 -2.15 -7.11 19.14
CA LEU A 180 -2.01 -8.14 18.10
C LEU A 180 -0.69 -8.05 17.33
N LEU A 181 -0.10 -6.86 17.25
CA LEU A 181 1.21 -6.62 16.63
C LEU A 181 2.40 -7.01 17.51
N GLU A 182 2.19 -7.22 18.81
CA GLU A 182 3.28 -7.48 19.75
C GLU A 182 4.05 -8.76 19.37
N TRP A 183 5.38 -8.67 19.40
CA TRP A 183 6.24 -9.79 19.13
C TRP A 183 6.15 -10.80 20.29
N PRO A 184 5.84 -12.08 20.03
CA PRO A 184 5.76 -13.07 21.08
C PRO A 184 7.15 -13.48 21.55
N GLY A 185 7.38 -13.40 22.86
CA GLY A 185 8.59 -13.91 23.50
C GLY A 185 9.75 -12.91 23.51
N GLN A 186 10.98 -13.44 23.47
CA GLN A 186 12.18 -12.61 23.58
C GLN A 186 12.40 -11.78 22.30
N PRO A 187 12.82 -10.51 22.42
CA PRO A 187 13.20 -9.69 21.29
C PRO A 187 14.13 -10.39 20.31
N ASN A 188 13.82 -10.27 19.02
CA ASN A 188 14.66 -10.78 17.95
C ASN A 188 15.10 -9.61 17.05
N SER A 189 16.40 -9.43 16.84
CA SER A 189 16.94 -8.29 16.09
C SER A 189 16.52 -8.27 14.61
N VAL A 190 16.19 -9.43 14.03
CA VAL A 190 15.80 -9.58 12.63
C VAL A 190 14.29 -9.47 12.46
N PHE A 191 13.51 -10.11 13.33
CA PHE A 191 12.06 -10.28 13.16
C PHE A 191 11.21 -9.36 14.03
N SER A 192 11.81 -8.68 15.02
CA SER A 192 11.12 -7.70 15.86
C SER A 192 11.70 -6.29 15.69
N VAL A 193 10.88 -5.30 16.04
CA VAL A 193 11.24 -3.88 16.08
C VAL A 193 10.79 -3.27 17.40
N LEU A 194 11.64 -2.42 18.01
CA LEU A 194 11.30 -1.70 19.24
C LEU A 194 10.34 -0.55 18.90
N GLY A 195 9.20 -0.52 19.55
CA GLY A 195 8.24 0.57 19.45
C GLY A 195 8.48 1.68 20.47
N GLU A 196 7.73 2.76 20.29
CA GLU A 196 7.86 4.00 21.04
C GLU A 196 7.48 3.87 22.52
N ASP A 197 6.78 2.80 22.88
CA ASP A 197 6.38 2.45 24.25
C ASP A 197 7.35 1.46 24.93
N GLY A 198 8.46 1.14 24.27
CA GLY A 198 9.47 0.19 24.78
C GLY A 198 9.12 -1.29 24.57
N ARG A 199 7.99 -1.61 23.93
CA ARG A 199 7.62 -2.99 23.57
C ARG A 199 8.21 -3.37 22.22
N HIS A 200 8.30 -4.68 21.98
CA HIS A 200 8.72 -5.21 20.69
C HIS A 200 7.51 -5.67 19.88
N TYR A 201 7.53 -5.33 18.59
CA TYR A 201 6.47 -5.65 17.64
C TYR A 201 7.02 -6.48 16.48
N HIS A 202 6.16 -7.19 15.78
CA HIS A 202 6.50 -7.82 14.51
C HIS A 202 7.08 -6.81 13.52
N ARG A 203 8.29 -7.07 13.02
CA ARG A 203 8.89 -6.25 11.96
C ARG A 203 8.14 -6.41 10.64
N VAL A 204 7.79 -7.65 10.30
CA VAL A 204 6.98 -8.00 9.13
C VAL A 204 5.74 -8.73 9.63
N LEU A 205 4.57 -8.36 9.11
CA LEU A 205 3.30 -8.93 9.53
C LEU A 205 3.27 -10.46 9.32
N PRO A 206 2.78 -11.24 10.30
CA PRO A 206 2.61 -12.69 10.16
C PRO A 206 1.78 -13.11 8.94
N ALA A 207 0.78 -12.31 8.54
CA ALA A 207 -0.05 -12.57 7.38
C ALA A 207 0.76 -12.65 6.06
N PHE A 208 1.86 -11.92 5.95
CA PHE A 208 2.75 -12.00 4.78
C PHE A 208 3.47 -13.36 4.72
N PHE A 209 3.99 -13.86 5.85
CA PHE A 209 4.62 -15.18 5.87
C PHE A 209 3.60 -16.30 5.63
N LYS A 210 2.35 -16.13 6.09
CA LYS A 210 1.25 -17.02 5.76
C LYS A 210 0.94 -17.05 4.26
N LEU A 211 0.97 -15.89 3.59
CA LEU A 211 0.88 -15.83 2.12
C LEU A 211 1.95 -16.68 1.44
N LEU A 212 3.22 -16.51 1.81
CA LEU A 212 4.32 -17.28 1.23
C LEU A 212 4.16 -18.79 1.46
N ALA A 213 3.79 -19.18 2.68
CA ALA A 213 3.54 -20.57 3.05
C ALA A 213 2.38 -21.17 2.24
N GLY A 214 1.24 -20.47 2.17
CA GLY A 214 0.05 -20.93 1.46
C GLY A 214 0.27 -21.09 -0.03
N LEU A 215 0.86 -20.09 -0.70
CA LEU A 215 1.16 -20.20 -2.14
C LEU A 215 2.16 -21.33 -2.43
N SER A 216 3.16 -21.53 -1.57
CA SER A 216 4.14 -22.61 -1.70
C SER A 216 3.51 -23.99 -1.50
N GLN A 217 2.64 -24.15 -0.49
CA GLN A 217 1.92 -25.39 -0.20
C GLN A 217 0.95 -25.76 -1.34
N GLN A 218 0.32 -24.77 -1.95
CA GLN A 218 -0.54 -24.94 -3.12
C GLN A 218 0.24 -25.24 -4.41
N GLY A 219 1.58 -25.23 -4.38
CA GLY A 219 2.42 -25.41 -5.58
C GLY A 219 2.22 -24.30 -6.63
N ARG A 220 1.79 -23.11 -6.22
CA ARG A 220 1.55 -21.99 -7.15
C ARG A 220 2.86 -21.51 -7.75
N ARG A 221 2.81 -21.13 -9.03
CA ARG A 221 3.87 -20.32 -9.67
C ARG A 221 3.64 -18.88 -9.25
N PHE A 222 4.58 -18.28 -8.51
CA PHE A 222 4.46 -16.88 -8.12
C PHE A 222 5.80 -16.17 -7.97
N ALA A 223 5.74 -14.84 -7.98
CA ALA A 223 6.83 -13.96 -7.60
C ALA A 223 6.31 -12.81 -6.72
N ILE A 224 7.14 -12.36 -5.77
CA ILE A 224 6.88 -11.18 -4.95
C ILE A 224 7.83 -10.07 -5.37
N ILE A 225 7.25 -8.91 -5.67
CA ILE A 225 7.96 -7.68 -5.99
C ILE A 225 7.63 -6.68 -4.89
N PHE A 226 8.55 -6.46 -3.95
CA PHE A 226 8.41 -5.38 -2.98
C PHE A 226 8.59 -4.02 -3.68
N ARG A 227 7.67 -3.10 -3.42
CA ARG A 227 7.62 -1.75 -3.98
C ARG A 227 7.68 -0.76 -2.82
N THR A 228 8.45 0.30 -2.93
CA THR A 228 8.43 1.36 -1.89
C THR A 228 9.00 2.65 -2.43
N PHE A 229 8.46 3.78 -1.98
CA PHE A 229 9.10 5.08 -2.15
C PHE A 229 10.20 5.33 -1.10
N GLY A 230 10.18 4.60 0.00
CA GLY A 230 11.00 4.79 1.19
C GLY A 230 12.35 4.06 1.16
N LYS A 231 12.80 3.67 2.36
CA LYS A 231 14.16 3.15 2.62
C LYS A 231 14.18 1.72 3.17
N ASP A 232 13.02 1.15 3.51
CA ASP A 232 12.91 -0.13 4.23
C ASP A 232 13.18 -1.38 3.37
N LEU A 233 13.35 -1.22 2.06
CA LEU A 233 13.48 -2.34 1.12
C LEU A 233 14.65 -3.28 1.46
N THR A 234 15.83 -2.75 1.73
CA THR A 234 17.01 -3.59 2.01
C THR A 234 16.85 -4.40 3.29
N SER A 235 16.36 -3.77 4.36
CA SER A 235 16.09 -4.46 5.62
C SER A 235 15.00 -5.52 5.47
N LEU A 236 13.94 -5.23 4.69
CA LEU A 236 12.89 -6.20 4.42
C LEU A 236 13.43 -7.42 3.68
N LEU A 237 14.20 -7.24 2.61
CA LEU A 237 14.79 -8.34 1.84
C LEU A 237 15.65 -9.26 2.73
N GLN A 238 16.44 -8.68 3.64
CA GLN A 238 17.24 -9.43 4.62
C GLN A 238 16.36 -10.20 5.60
N THR A 239 15.36 -9.55 6.20
CA THR A 239 14.42 -10.22 7.12
C THR A 239 13.69 -11.37 6.43
N THR A 240 13.23 -11.17 5.19
CA THR A 240 12.54 -12.20 4.41
C THR A 240 13.47 -13.37 4.06
N GLN A 241 14.73 -13.10 3.69
CA GLN A 241 15.71 -14.17 3.46
C GLN A 241 15.97 -15.00 4.72
N SER A 242 16.18 -14.35 5.88
CA SER A 242 16.35 -15.06 7.15
C SER A 242 15.13 -15.93 7.48
N ALA A 243 13.91 -15.44 7.24
CA ALA A 243 12.69 -16.24 7.45
C ALA A 243 12.65 -17.48 6.55
N LEU A 244 12.98 -17.32 5.25
CA LEU A 244 12.98 -18.41 4.27
C LEU A 244 14.12 -19.43 4.49
N GLN A 245 15.14 -19.07 5.25
CA GLN A 245 16.19 -19.99 5.74
C GLN A 245 15.77 -20.74 7.03
N GLY A 246 14.48 -20.71 7.39
CA GLY A 246 13.93 -21.39 8.56
C GLY A 246 14.23 -20.70 9.90
N GLN A 247 14.78 -19.48 9.90
CA GLN A 247 15.19 -18.79 11.13
C GLN A 247 14.02 -18.10 11.84
N HIS A 248 12.85 -17.96 11.19
CA HIS A 248 11.69 -17.35 11.82
C HIS A 248 11.02 -18.34 12.80
N PRO A 249 10.90 -18.03 14.11
CA PRO A 249 10.47 -19.00 15.12
C PRO A 249 9.05 -19.54 14.89
N GLN A 250 8.13 -18.69 14.40
CA GLN A 250 6.74 -19.10 14.10
C GLN A 250 6.55 -19.65 12.68
N PHE A 251 7.56 -19.54 11.80
CA PHE A 251 7.46 -19.86 10.38
C PHE A 251 8.68 -20.66 9.89
N SER A 252 9.21 -21.53 10.75
CA SER A 252 10.42 -22.32 10.48
C SER A 252 10.26 -23.34 9.34
N ALA A 253 9.01 -23.72 9.04
CA ALA A 253 8.66 -24.63 7.94
C ALA A 253 8.45 -23.93 6.59
N LEU A 254 8.76 -22.63 6.47
CA LEU A 254 8.73 -21.95 5.19
C LEU A 254 9.70 -22.62 4.21
N LYS A 255 9.20 -22.91 3.01
CA LYS A 255 10.02 -23.46 1.93
C LYS A 255 11.04 -22.43 1.49
N GLU A 256 12.26 -22.86 1.18
CA GLU A 256 13.27 -22.01 0.58
C GLU A 256 12.77 -21.48 -0.78
N LEU A 257 12.63 -20.16 -0.87
CA LEU A 257 12.38 -19.43 -2.11
C LEU A 257 13.57 -18.49 -2.35
N PRO A 258 14.03 -18.31 -3.60
CA PRO A 258 15.14 -17.42 -3.88
C PRO A 258 14.75 -15.98 -3.57
N VAL A 259 15.64 -15.26 -2.87
CA VAL A 259 15.50 -13.82 -2.58
C VAL A 259 16.65 -13.06 -3.23
N ASP A 260 16.35 -12.16 -4.16
CA ASP A 260 17.33 -11.24 -4.73
C ASP A 260 17.52 -10.04 -3.79
N LEU A 261 18.64 -10.05 -3.06
CA LEU A 261 18.99 -9.00 -2.11
C LEU A 261 19.42 -7.68 -2.76
N ARG A 262 19.57 -7.62 -4.11
CA ARG A 262 19.99 -6.41 -4.81
C ARG A 262 18.77 -5.52 -5.07
N PRO A 263 18.60 -4.40 -4.36
CA PRO A 263 17.45 -3.53 -4.58
C PRO A 263 17.50 -2.94 -5.99
N GLY A 264 16.40 -3.09 -6.72
CA GLY A 264 16.20 -2.41 -7.99
C GLY A 264 15.69 -0.99 -7.80
N LYS A 265 15.59 -0.26 -8.91
CA LYS A 265 15.04 1.10 -8.97
C LYS A 265 14.09 1.24 -10.15
N ILE A 266 12.94 1.86 -9.91
CA ILE A 266 12.06 2.38 -10.96
C ILE A 266 12.22 3.89 -11.02
N ARG A 267 12.53 4.43 -12.19
CA ARG A 267 12.70 5.87 -12.41
C ARG A 267 11.85 6.32 -13.59
N CYS A 268 10.83 7.10 -13.28
CA CYS A 268 9.91 7.69 -14.24
C CYS A 268 10.40 9.04 -14.78
N SER A 269 9.98 9.35 -15.99
CA SER A 269 10.12 10.65 -16.68
C SER A 269 8.88 10.86 -17.55
N SER A 270 8.74 12.03 -18.17
CA SER A 270 7.61 12.31 -19.06
C SER A 270 7.59 11.43 -20.32
N LYS A 271 8.70 10.77 -20.67
CA LYS A 271 8.81 9.96 -21.88
C LYS A 271 8.78 8.46 -21.62
N LYS A 272 9.26 8.03 -20.45
CA LYS A 272 9.52 6.61 -20.18
C LYS A 272 9.67 6.30 -18.70
N VAL A 273 9.43 5.04 -18.38
CA VAL A 273 9.80 4.39 -17.12
C VAL A 273 11.05 3.56 -17.35
N MET A 274 12.05 3.73 -16.49
CA MET A 274 13.27 2.93 -16.48
C MET A 274 13.27 2.02 -15.26
N VAL A 275 13.47 0.73 -15.48
CA VAL A 275 13.69 -0.26 -14.42
C VAL A 275 15.14 -0.70 -14.47
N SER A 276 15.79 -0.78 -13.32
CA SER A 276 17.19 -1.19 -13.23
C SER A 276 17.45 -2.03 -11.98
N ARG A 277 18.33 -3.02 -12.11
CA ARG A 277 18.81 -3.84 -10.98
C ARG A 277 20.21 -4.38 -11.29
N GLY A 278 21.20 -3.97 -10.51
CA GLY A 278 22.60 -4.34 -10.79
C GLY A 278 23.02 -3.91 -12.19
N LYS A 279 23.29 -4.88 -13.09
CA LYS A 279 23.63 -4.63 -14.50
C LYS A 279 22.43 -4.67 -15.45
N GLU A 280 21.28 -5.13 -14.99
CA GLU A 280 20.05 -5.19 -15.77
C GLU A 280 19.42 -3.80 -15.86
N SER A 281 18.97 -3.42 -17.05
CA SER A 281 18.15 -2.23 -17.23
C SER A 281 17.21 -2.39 -18.42
N VAL A 282 15.94 -2.08 -18.20
CA VAL A 282 14.89 -2.05 -19.23
C VAL A 282 14.16 -0.70 -19.19
N SER A 283 13.53 -0.34 -20.30
CA SER A 283 12.91 0.97 -20.51
C SER A 283 11.58 0.78 -21.21
N SER A 284 10.54 1.49 -20.77
CA SER A 284 9.21 1.45 -21.38
C SER A 284 9.11 2.19 -22.73
N TRP A 285 10.25 2.67 -23.24
CA TRP A 285 10.37 3.32 -24.54
C TRP A 285 11.54 2.69 -25.29
N PRO A 286 11.38 2.37 -26.59
CA PRO A 286 10.18 2.61 -27.41
C PRO A 286 9.01 1.66 -27.15
N ASP A 287 9.21 0.59 -26.38
CA ASP A 287 8.22 -0.46 -26.12
C ASP A 287 7.99 -0.66 -24.61
N ALA A 288 6.76 -0.43 -24.15
CA ALA A 288 6.40 -0.61 -22.75
C ALA A 288 6.32 -2.09 -22.33
N ARG A 289 6.09 -3.00 -23.28
CA ARG A 289 5.99 -4.43 -23.02
C ARG A 289 7.27 -5.00 -22.42
N VAL A 290 8.43 -4.45 -22.77
CA VAL A 290 9.72 -4.87 -22.18
C VAL A 290 9.74 -4.72 -20.65
N VAL A 291 9.05 -3.72 -20.10
CA VAL A 291 8.96 -3.54 -18.64
C VAL A 291 7.97 -4.54 -18.04
N TYR A 292 6.84 -4.79 -18.70
CA TYR A 292 5.89 -5.84 -18.32
C TYR A 292 6.56 -7.20 -18.29
N ASP A 293 7.17 -7.62 -19.40
CA ASP A 293 7.86 -8.91 -19.55
C ASP A 293 8.97 -9.08 -18.50
N TYR A 294 9.70 -8.00 -18.19
CA TYR A 294 10.72 -8.03 -17.15
C TYR A 294 10.14 -8.38 -15.77
N PHE A 295 9.00 -7.81 -15.39
CA PHE A 295 8.34 -8.16 -14.13
C PHE A 295 7.63 -9.52 -14.20
N SER A 296 7.00 -9.86 -15.32
CA SER A 296 6.37 -11.16 -15.57
C SER A 296 7.35 -12.32 -15.49
N ALA A 297 8.59 -12.11 -15.94
CA ALA A 297 9.67 -13.11 -15.89
C ALA A 297 10.28 -13.30 -14.50
N MET A 298 10.12 -12.36 -13.56
CA MET A 298 10.73 -12.47 -12.23
C MET A 298 10.30 -13.74 -11.50
N GLU A 299 11.22 -14.37 -10.78
CA GLU A 299 10.94 -15.51 -9.91
C GLU A 299 11.37 -15.21 -8.47
N GLY A 300 10.77 -15.93 -7.51
CA GLY A 300 11.09 -15.75 -6.10
C GLY A 300 10.67 -14.37 -5.58
N LEU A 301 11.54 -13.78 -4.76
CA LEU A 301 11.28 -12.50 -4.11
C LEU A 301 12.38 -11.49 -4.45
N GLY A 302 11.98 -10.26 -4.75
CA GLY A 302 12.90 -9.14 -4.94
C GLY A 302 12.16 -7.83 -4.72
N GLY A 303 12.82 -6.69 -4.95
CA GLY A 303 12.10 -5.44 -4.85
C GLY A 303 12.77 -4.25 -5.49
N PHE A 304 11.99 -3.18 -5.61
CA PHE A 304 12.36 -1.96 -6.30
C PHE A 304 11.95 -0.73 -5.49
N GLN A 305 12.86 0.23 -5.43
CA GLN A 305 12.52 1.56 -4.97
C GLN A 305 11.87 2.37 -6.09
N ASP A 306 10.67 2.86 -5.87
CA ASP A 306 9.91 3.76 -6.74
C ASP A 306 10.44 5.18 -6.76
N HIS A 307 9.93 5.99 -7.70
CA HIS A 307 10.43 7.34 -7.96
C HIS A 307 9.67 8.42 -7.18
N PHE A 308 9.95 8.56 -5.88
CA PHE A 308 9.23 9.52 -5.01
C PHE A 308 9.28 10.96 -5.55
N ALA A 309 10.46 11.40 -5.99
CA ALA A 309 10.62 12.75 -6.55
C ALA A 309 9.77 12.99 -7.81
N TRP A 310 9.46 11.94 -8.58
CA TRP A 310 8.53 12.05 -9.72
C TRP A 310 7.08 12.13 -9.24
N TRP A 311 6.69 11.28 -8.30
CA TRP A 311 5.34 11.30 -7.72
C TRP A 311 5.00 12.66 -7.09
N SER A 312 5.94 13.20 -6.30
CA SER A 312 5.79 14.53 -5.68
C SER A 312 5.66 15.66 -6.71
N ARG A 313 6.45 15.64 -7.80
CA ARG A 313 6.34 16.64 -8.90
C ARG A 313 5.03 16.56 -9.68
N ASN A 314 4.33 15.43 -9.60
CA ASN A 314 3.04 15.20 -10.25
C ASN A 314 1.88 15.24 -9.23
N ASN A 315 2.04 16.09 -8.21
CA ASN A 315 1.01 16.40 -7.21
C ASN A 315 0.48 15.17 -6.45
N PHE A 316 1.31 14.15 -6.27
CA PHE A 316 0.94 12.89 -5.61
C PHE A 316 -0.25 12.16 -6.26
N SER A 317 -0.55 12.44 -7.53
CA SER A 317 -1.62 11.80 -8.28
C SER A 317 -1.20 10.45 -8.86
N SER A 318 -2.18 9.66 -9.32
CA SER A 318 -1.94 8.38 -10.01
C SER A 318 -1.00 8.51 -11.20
N GLN A 319 -1.04 9.62 -11.96
CA GLN A 319 -0.16 9.87 -13.11
C GLN A 319 1.33 9.94 -12.74
N GLY A 320 1.63 10.36 -11.51
CA GLY A 320 2.98 10.34 -10.95
C GLY A 320 3.33 9.07 -10.19
N GLY A 321 2.36 8.18 -10.02
CA GLY A 321 2.38 7.06 -9.09
C GLY A 321 3.30 5.92 -9.51
N LYS A 322 3.14 4.79 -8.82
CA LYS A 322 3.82 3.53 -9.13
C LYS A 322 3.29 3.01 -10.46
N PRO A 323 4.12 2.91 -11.52
CA PRO A 323 3.66 2.37 -12.79
C PRO A 323 3.32 0.88 -12.64
N LEU A 324 2.20 0.47 -13.24
CA LEU A 324 1.76 -0.92 -13.29
C LEU A 324 1.13 -1.19 -14.66
N TRP A 325 1.64 -2.19 -15.35
CA TRP A 325 1.03 -2.70 -16.59
C TRP A 325 0.30 -4.00 -16.32
N VAL A 326 -0.89 -4.14 -16.89
CA VAL A 326 -1.70 -5.35 -16.92
C VAL A 326 -1.95 -5.72 -18.37
N ASP A 327 -1.83 -7.00 -18.68
CA ASP A 327 -2.14 -7.55 -19.99
C ASP A 327 -3.29 -8.57 -19.85
N PRO A 328 -4.53 -8.20 -20.20
CA PRO A 328 -5.66 -9.11 -20.19
C PRO A 328 -5.53 -10.24 -21.22
N HIS A 329 -4.69 -10.07 -22.24
CA HIS A 329 -4.47 -11.04 -23.31
C HIS A 329 -3.31 -11.99 -23.02
N ASP A 330 -2.56 -11.80 -21.92
CA ASP A 330 -1.55 -12.77 -21.43
C ASP A 330 -2.24 -13.93 -20.69
N PRO A 331 -2.22 -15.16 -21.25
CA PRO A 331 -2.86 -16.31 -20.61
C PRO A 331 -2.04 -16.89 -19.45
N GLU A 332 -0.79 -16.49 -19.28
CA GLU A 332 0.17 -17.09 -18.37
C GLU A 332 0.36 -16.30 -17.07
N VAL A 333 0.05 -15.00 -17.03
CA VAL A 333 0.40 -14.13 -15.89
C VAL A 333 -0.77 -13.26 -15.43
N GLN A 334 -0.90 -13.12 -14.10
CA GLN A 334 -1.72 -12.09 -13.47
C GLN A 334 -0.87 -11.26 -12.50
N HIS A 335 -0.94 -9.94 -12.64
CA HIS A 335 -0.35 -9.01 -11.69
C HIS A 335 -1.39 -8.53 -10.67
N ILE A 336 -1.01 -8.46 -9.39
CA ILE A 336 -1.83 -7.87 -8.33
C ILE A 336 -0.95 -6.93 -7.50
N CYS A 337 -1.36 -5.69 -7.32
CA CYS A 337 -0.67 -4.67 -6.55
C CYS A 337 -1.42 -4.35 -5.26
N PHE A 338 -0.72 -4.47 -4.13
CA PHE A 338 -1.21 -4.14 -2.79
C PHE A 338 -0.54 -2.86 -2.31
N ASP A 339 -1.33 -1.89 -1.88
CA ASP A 339 -0.84 -0.62 -1.32
C ASP A 339 -1.94 0.03 -0.46
N ASP A 340 -1.59 0.59 0.69
CA ASP A 340 -2.55 1.25 1.58
C ASP A 340 -3.11 2.57 0.98
N ASN A 341 -2.48 3.10 -0.08
CA ASN A 341 -2.84 4.35 -0.77
C ASN A 341 -3.48 4.15 -2.15
N ILE A 342 -3.90 2.93 -2.49
CA ILE A 342 -4.82 2.73 -3.62
C ILE A 342 -6.20 3.29 -3.24
N ARG A 343 -6.79 4.12 -4.11
CA ARG A 343 -8.09 4.77 -3.91
C ARG A 343 -8.94 4.61 -5.15
N LEU A 344 -10.26 4.48 -5.00
CA LEU A 344 -11.18 4.46 -6.16
C LEU A 344 -11.10 5.73 -7.02
N GLN A 345 -10.75 6.86 -6.41
CA GLN A 345 -10.58 8.14 -7.11
C GLN A 345 -9.11 8.35 -7.49
N ASP A 346 -8.83 8.52 -8.78
CA ASP A 346 -7.46 8.59 -9.32
C ASP A 346 -6.61 9.74 -8.79
N LYS A 347 -7.25 10.86 -8.39
CA LYS A 347 -6.54 12.05 -7.90
C LYS A 347 -5.70 11.76 -6.66
N GLU A 348 -6.08 10.74 -5.89
CA GLU A 348 -5.48 10.40 -4.60
C GLU A 348 -4.89 8.98 -4.60
N SER A 349 -4.97 8.26 -5.73
CA SER A 349 -4.47 6.90 -5.86
C SER A 349 -2.98 6.90 -6.18
N ILE A 350 -2.22 6.03 -5.53
CA ILE A 350 -0.75 5.96 -5.64
C ILE A 350 -0.23 5.14 -6.82
N VAL A 351 -1.09 4.37 -7.48
CA VAL A 351 -0.71 3.51 -8.62
C VAL A 351 -1.12 4.18 -9.93
N HIS A 352 -0.28 4.04 -10.95
CA HIS A 352 -0.57 4.41 -12.33
C HIS A 352 -0.92 3.15 -13.14
N PRO A 353 -2.20 2.75 -13.20
CA PRO A 353 -2.59 1.54 -13.92
C PRO A 353 -2.64 1.76 -15.43
N GLN A 354 -2.06 0.82 -16.16
CA GLN A 354 -1.99 0.80 -17.61
C GLN A 354 -2.38 -0.58 -18.11
N VAL A 355 -3.20 -0.64 -19.16
CA VAL A 355 -3.71 -1.91 -19.72
C VAL A 355 -3.29 -2.02 -21.18
N PHE A 356 -2.67 -3.15 -21.55
CA PHE A 356 -2.33 -3.44 -22.94
C PHE A 356 -3.59 -3.72 -23.76
N MET A 357 -3.55 -3.28 -25.01
CA MET A 357 -4.63 -3.46 -25.98
C MET A 357 -4.26 -4.57 -26.98
N GLY A 358 -5.12 -5.57 -27.09
CA GLY A 358 -4.99 -6.66 -28.06
C GLY A 358 -3.87 -7.66 -27.80
N GLN A 359 -3.93 -8.79 -28.49
CA GLN A 359 -2.99 -9.90 -28.31
C GLN A 359 -1.55 -9.52 -28.69
N GLY A 360 -0.63 -9.63 -27.73
CA GLY A 360 0.79 -9.30 -27.94
C GLY A 360 1.06 -7.81 -28.18
N GLY A 361 0.06 -6.95 -27.92
CA GLY A 361 0.10 -5.54 -28.28
C GLY A 361 1.20 -4.76 -27.55
N GLN A 362 1.82 -3.83 -28.29
CA GLN A 362 2.67 -2.76 -27.74
C GLN A 362 1.85 -1.53 -27.33
N GLU A 363 0.60 -1.44 -27.80
CA GLU A 363 -0.32 -0.37 -27.45
C GLU A 363 -0.92 -0.62 -26.08
N TYR A 364 -1.07 0.45 -25.31
CA TYR A 364 -1.67 0.42 -23.99
C TYR A 364 -2.37 1.75 -23.71
N CYS A 365 -3.34 1.76 -22.81
CA CYS A 365 -3.94 2.98 -22.29
C CYS A 365 -3.80 3.05 -20.78
N THR A 366 -3.89 4.27 -20.23
CA THR A 366 -4.16 4.45 -18.81
C THR A 366 -5.64 4.23 -18.55
N VAL A 367 -5.96 3.41 -17.56
CA VAL A 367 -7.34 3.15 -17.11
C VAL A 367 -7.59 3.82 -15.76
N PRO A 368 -8.84 4.09 -15.36
CA PRO A 368 -9.11 4.55 -14.01
C PRO A 368 -8.83 3.44 -12.98
N THR A 369 -8.41 3.81 -11.77
CA THR A 369 -8.15 2.87 -10.67
C THR A 369 -9.36 1.97 -10.39
N SER A 370 -10.57 2.53 -10.51
CA SER A 370 -11.83 1.81 -10.31
C SER A 370 -12.02 0.62 -11.26
N GLU A 371 -11.42 0.64 -12.45
CA GLU A 371 -11.53 -0.46 -13.41
C GLU A 371 -10.85 -1.73 -12.88
N LEU A 372 -9.70 -1.59 -12.22
CA LEU A 372 -8.87 -2.70 -11.74
C LEU A 372 -8.98 -2.93 -10.23
N TYR A 373 -9.81 -2.16 -9.53
CA TYR A 373 -9.96 -2.22 -8.08
C TYR A 373 -10.58 -3.55 -7.63
N GLY A 374 -9.90 -4.25 -6.72
CA GLY A 374 -10.26 -5.59 -6.26
C GLY A 374 -9.98 -6.71 -7.27
N ILE A 375 -9.34 -6.38 -8.40
CA ILE A 375 -8.95 -7.30 -9.48
C ILE A 375 -7.42 -7.38 -9.56
N CYS A 376 -6.78 -6.28 -9.95
CA CYS A 376 -5.32 -6.14 -10.02
C CYS A 376 -4.80 -5.09 -9.03
N LEU A 377 -5.67 -4.27 -8.43
CA LEU A 377 -5.32 -3.23 -7.47
C LEU A 377 -6.06 -3.45 -6.16
N VAL A 378 -5.33 -3.55 -5.05
CA VAL A 378 -5.87 -3.81 -3.72
C VAL A 378 -5.47 -2.69 -2.78
N GLN A 379 -6.44 -1.92 -2.30
CA GLN A 379 -6.22 -1.08 -1.12
C GLN A 379 -6.00 -1.98 0.09
N ASN A 380 -4.80 -1.95 0.68
CA ASN A 380 -4.49 -2.78 1.82
C ASN A 380 -5.31 -2.38 3.04
N ASP A 381 -5.97 -3.35 3.68
CA ASP A 381 -6.56 -3.20 5.00
C ASP A 381 -5.56 -3.64 6.05
N LEU A 382 -4.85 -2.67 6.64
CA LEU A 382 -3.84 -2.96 7.64
C LEU A 382 -4.44 -3.65 8.88
N LEU A 383 -5.67 -3.31 9.27
CA LEU A 383 -6.31 -3.95 10.41
C LEU A 383 -6.56 -5.42 10.11
N GLN A 384 -7.11 -5.74 8.93
CA GLN A 384 -7.28 -7.14 8.53
C GLN A 384 -5.94 -7.87 8.38
N ALA A 385 -4.90 -7.23 7.84
CA ALA A 385 -3.57 -7.82 7.74
C ALA A 385 -2.92 -8.11 9.11
N ILE A 386 -3.29 -7.37 10.15
CA ILE A 386 -2.87 -7.61 11.53
C ILE A 386 -3.69 -8.74 12.18
N ALA A 387 -5.03 -8.69 12.07
CA ALA A 387 -5.92 -9.56 12.82
C ALA A 387 -6.20 -10.92 12.15
N ASN A 388 -6.09 -11.01 10.83
CA ASN A 388 -6.37 -12.21 10.06
C ASN A 388 -5.09 -12.72 9.38
N PRO A 389 -4.47 -13.80 9.89
CA PRO A 389 -3.28 -14.39 9.28
C PRO A 389 -3.46 -14.81 7.82
N ASP A 390 -4.68 -15.10 7.37
CA ASP A 390 -4.97 -15.54 6.00
C ASP A 390 -5.41 -14.39 5.07
N TYR A 391 -5.40 -13.14 5.56
CA TYR A 391 -5.89 -11.96 4.82
C TYR A 391 -5.38 -11.90 3.38
N PHE A 392 -4.06 -11.90 3.18
CA PHE A 392 -3.50 -11.79 1.84
C PHE A 392 -3.84 -12.99 0.94
N LEU A 393 -3.89 -14.22 1.47
CA LEU A 393 -4.28 -15.41 0.70
C LEU A 393 -5.73 -15.29 0.22
N MET A 394 -6.64 -14.92 1.13
CA MET A 394 -8.05 -14.71 0.81
C MET A 394 -8.21 -13.60 -0.24
N THR A 395 -7.49 -12.48 -0.08
CA THR A 395 -7.56 -11.37 -1.04
C THR A 395 -7.01 -11.74 -2.41
N VAL A 396 -5.89 -12.48 -2.48
CA VAL A 396 -5.36 -12.99 -3.75
C VAL A 396 -6.38 -13.90 -4.44
N SER A 397 -6.99 -14.85 -3.73
CA SER A 397 -8.01 -15.74 -4.31
C SER A 397 -9.20 -14.95 -4.86
N GLN A 398 -9.67 -13.93 -4.12
CA GLN A 398 -10.76 -13.07 -4.59
C GLN A 398 -10.37 -12.25 -5.82
N CYS A 399 -9.11 -11.79 -5.91
CA CYS A 399 -8.60 -11.08 -7.08
C CYS A 399 -8.53 -12.00 -8.30
N GLU A 400 -8.10 -13.26 -8.15
CA GLU A 400 -8.11 -14.26 -9.22
C GLU A 400 -9.54 -14.51 -9.72
N ASP A 401 -10.52 -14.70 -8.82
CA ASP A 401 -11.92 -14.90 -9.20
C ASP A 401 -12.50 -13.71 -9.98
N ARG A 402 -12.21 -12.48 -9.54
CA ARG A 402 -12.68 -11.28 -10.25
C ARG A 402 -11.92 -11.04 -11.54
N TYR A 403 -10.65 -11.47 -11.64
CA TYR A 403 -9.89 -11.38 -12.88
C TYR A 403 -10.45 -12.30 -13.95
N ASP A 404 -10.84 -13.53 -13.62
CA ASP A 404 -11.50 -14.41 -14.59
C ASP A 404 -12.82 -13.82 -15.12
N GLN A 405 -13.58 -13.11 -14.27
CA GLN A 405 -14.78 -12.37 -14.69
C GLN A 405 -14.45 -11.17 -15.58
N TYR A 406 -13.39 -10.43 -15.25
CA TYR A 406 -12.91 -9.30 -16.05
C TYR A 406 -12.46 -9.74 -17.45
N LEU A 407 -11.67 -10.81 -17.54
CA LEU A 407 -11.24 -11.39 -18.81
C LEU A 407 -12.42 -11.87 -19.67
N SER A 408 -13.42 -12.50 -19.04
CA SER A 408 -14.63 -12.96 -19.75
C SER A 408 -15.41 -11.80 -20.37
N LYS A 409 -15.42 -10.62 -19.73
CA LYS A 409 -16.07 -9.41 -20.28
C LYS A 409 -15.29 -8.86 -21.47
N ILE A 410 -13.97 -8.75 -21.36
CA ILE A 410 -13.11 -8.27 -22.46
C ILE A 410 -13.26 -9.16 -23.69
N GLN A 411 -13.28 -10.48 -23.52
CA GLN A 411 -13.48 -11.41 -24.64
C GLN A 411 -14.85 -11.26 -25.31
N ALA A 412 -15.88 -10.88 -24.55
CA ALA A 412 -17.21 -10.61 -25.11
C ALA A 412 -17.25 -9.29 -25.90
N ASP A 413 -16.52 -8.27 -25.44
CA ASP A 413 -16.43 -6.96 -26.08
C ASP A 413 -15.54 -6.99 -27.34
N ASP A 414 -14.48 -7.80 -27.36
CA ASP A 414 -13.62 -8.05 -28.54
C ASP A 414 -14.30 -8.94 -29.60
N GLY A 415 -15.49 -9.51 -29.30
CA GLY A 415 -16.17 -10.55 -30.08
C GLY A 415 -17.31 -10.11 -31.00
N TYR A 416 -17.44 -8.82 -31.35
CA TYR A 416 -18.47 -8.29 -32.27
C TYR A 416 -17.92 -7.50 -33.46
#